data_AF-A0A1V2P946-F1
#
_entry.id   AF-A0A1V2P946-F1
#
_cell.length_a   1.000
_cell.length_b   1.000
_cell.length_c   1.000
_cell.angle_alpha   90.00
_cell.angle_beta   90.00
_cell.angle_gamma   90.00
#
_symmetry.space_group_name_H-M   'P 1'
#
loop_
_entity.id
_entity.type
_entity.pdbx_description
1 polymer ?
#
loop_
_entity_poly.entity_id
_entity_poly.type
_entity_poly.pdbx_seq_one_letter_code
_entity_poly.pdbx_strand_id
1 'polypeptide(L)' 'MVSELPTRKVVKAFKDAGWTRGRTQGSHSVYDCPCGQHTFSLPDGHKTISPGVVRKVNDALTSCKEK' A
#
# COMPACT_ATOMS: atom_id res chain seq x y z
N MET A 1 -4.81 -14.85 -9.80
CA MET A 1 -4.14 -13.85 -10.66
C MET A 1 -4.44 -12.48 -10.05
N VAL A 2 -3.45 -11.69 -9.69
CA VAL A 2 -3.69 -10.28 -9.32
C VAL A 2 -3.51 -9.47 -10.61
N SER A 3 -4.45 -8.60 -10.95
CA SER A 3 -4.38 -7.73 -12.13
C SER A 3 -3.75 -6.40 -11.75
N GLU A 4 -3.27 -5.63 -12.74
CA GLU A 4 -2.90 -4.24 -12.52
C GLU A 4 -4.09 -3.47 -11.93
N LEU A 5 -3.82 -2.66 -10.90
CA LEU A 5 -4.85 -1.86 -10.26
C LEU A 5 -4.49 -0.38 -10.38
N PRO A 6 -5.48 0.50 -10.61
CA PRO A 6 -5.25 1.92 -10.49
C PRO A 6 -4.84 2.25 -9.05
N THR A 7 -3.85 3.12 -8.89
CA THR A 7 -3.26 3.51 -7.60
C THR A 7 -4.33 3.92 -6.59
N ARG A 8 -5.39 4.60 -7.04
CA ARG A 8 -6.53 4.99 -6.21
C ARG A 8 -7.20 3.82 -5.49
N LYS A 9 -7.33 2.64 -6.13
CA LYS A 9 -7.92 1.45 -5.49
C LYS A 9 -6.99 0.92 -4.40
N VAL A 10 -5.69 0.95 -4.65
CA VAL A 10 -4.68 0.53 -3.68
C VAL A 10 -4.66 1.47 -2.46
N VAL A 11 -4.65 2.78 -2.69
CA VAL A 11 -4.75 3.80 -1.63
C VAL A 11 -6.05 3.64 -0.82
N LYS A 12 -7.16 3.33 -1.49
CA LYS A 12 -8.43 3.04 -0.80
C LYS A 12 -8.33 1.81 0.09
N ALA A 13 -7.70 0.73 -0.37
CA ALA A 13 -7.47 -0.47 0.44
C ALA A 13 -6.56 -0.20 1.65
N PHE A 14 -5.49 0.59 1.48
CA PHE A 14 -4.65 1.04 2.59
C PHE A 14 -5.44 1.85 3.61
N LYS A 15 -6.26 2.80 3.15
CA LYS A 15 -7.11 3.62 4.03
C LYS A 15 -8.16 2.78 4.77
N ASP A 16 -8.77 1.80 4.09
CA ASP A 16 -9.73 0.87 4.68
C ASP A 16 -9.10 0.00 5.78
N ALA A 17 -7.85 -0.41 5.56
CA ALA A 17 -7.04 -1.12 6.55
C ALA A 17 -6.45 -0.22 7.65
N GLY A 18 -6.75 1.08 7.66
CA GLY A 18 -6.27 2.01 8.69
C GLY A 18 -4.80 2.40 8.57
N TRP A 19 -4.18 2.22 7.41
CA TRP A 19 -2.81 2.68 7.17
C TRP A 19 -2.77 4.19 6.96
N THR A 20 -1.76 4.80 7.56
CA THR A 20 -1.53 6.25 7.49
C THR A 20 -0.46 6.55 6.46
N ARG A 21 -0.71 7.54 5.59
CA ARG A 21 0.32 8.05 4.68
C ARG A 21 1.29 8.90 5.50
N GLY A 22 2.50 8.42 5.68
CA GLY A 22 3.58 9.16 6.32
C GLY A 22 4.32 10.01 5.31
N ARG A 23 5.60 9.68 5.10
CA ARG A 23 6.51 10.49 4.28
C ARG A 23 6.31 10.25 2.79
N THR A 24 6.20 11.32 2.00
CA THR A 24 6.24 11.24 0.54
C THR A 24 7.65 11.61 0.06
N GLN A 25 8.29 10.72 -0.69
CA GLN A 25 9.59 10.90 -1.32
C GLN A 25 9.42 10.88 -2.84
N GLY A 26 9.28 12.07 -3.42
CA GLY A 26 9.05 12.23 -4.87
C GLY A 26 7.80 11.49 -5.33
N SER A 27 7.95 10.58 -6.29
CA SER A 27 6.87 9.75 -6.83
C SER A 27 6.41 8.61 -5.90
N HIS A 28 7.04 8.41 -4.74
CA HIS A 28 6.70 7.32 -3.81
C HIS A 28 6.18 7.87 -2.49
N SER A 29 5.09 7.29 -1.98
CA SER A 29 4.51 7.61 -0.68
C SER A 29 4.72 6.45 0.27
N VAL A 30 5.35 6.70 1.40
CA VAL A 30 5.48 5.74 2.49
C VAL A 30 4.18 5.73 3.27
N TYR A 31 3.63 4.54 3.46
CA TYR A 31 2.49 4.27 4.32
C TYR A 31 2.97 3.48 5.53
N ASP A 32 2.57 3.95 6.71
CA ASP A 32 2.85 3.34 7.99
C ASP A 32 1.64 2.50 8.40
N CYS A 33 1.85 1.23 8.76
CA CYS A 33 0.75 0.39 9.24
C CYS A 33 0.28 0.90 10.61
N PRO A 34 -1.01 0.72 10.94
CA PRO A 34 -1.52 1.02 12.28
C PRO A 34 -0.87 0.17 13.37
N CYS A 35 -0.27 -0.96 12.99
CA CYS A 35 0.46 -1.86 13.86
C CYS A 35 1.84 -1.32 14.33
N GLY A 36 2.34 -0.24 13.71
CA GLY A 36 3.65 0.36 14.02
C GLY A 36 4.89 -0.47 13.66
N GLN A 37 4.73 -1.65 13.05
CA GLN A 37 5.83 -2.57 12.74
C GLN A 37 6.18 -2.67 11.26
N HIS A 38 5.28 -2.23 10.37
CA HIS A 38 5.46 -2.33 8.93
C HIS A 38 5.31 -0.97 8.25
N THR A 39 6.24 -0.68 7.36
CA THR A 39 6.18 0.48 6.47
C THR A 39 6.19 0.00 5.03
N PHE A 40 5.35 0.59 4.18
CA PHE A 40 5.23 0.22 2.78
C PHE A 40 5.41 1.44 1.89
N SER A 41 6.35 1.37 0.96
CA SER A 41 6.54 2.43 -0.03
C SER A 41 5.67 2.16 -1.26
N LEU A 42 4.62 2.95 -1.42
CA LEU A 42 3.71 2.87 -2.55
C LEU A 42 4.17 3.84 -3.66
N PRO A 43 4.38 3.37 -4.90
CA PRO A 43 4.70 4.24 -6.02
C PRO A 43 3.45 4.98 -6.52
N ASP A 44 3.12 6.09 -5.84
CA ASP A 44 1.93 6.92 -6.09
C ASP A 44 2.04 7.78 -7.36
N GLY A 45 3.24 7.98 -7.88
CA GLY A 45 3.51 8.75 -9.10
C GLY A 45 3.10 8.04 -10.38
N HIS A 46 2.73 6.75 -10.31
CA HIS A 46 2.20 6.00 -11.42
C HIS A 46 0.67 5.96 -11.34
N LYS A 47 -0.02 6.05 -12.49
CA LYS A 47 -1.50 5.94 -12.57
C LYS A 47 -1.99 4.53 -12.26
N THR A 48 -1.16 3.53 -12.56
CA THR A 48 -1.42 2.10 -12.42
C THR A 48 -0.29 1.43 -11.67
N ILE A 49 -0.66 0.51 -10.78
CA ILE A 49 0.24 -0.29 -9.98
C ILE A 49 0.31 -1.68 -10.59
N SER A 50 1.53 -2.15 -10.84
CA SER A 50 1.77 -3.49 -11.36
C SER A 50 1.22 -4.57 -10.41
N PRO A 51 0.75 -5.70 -10.94
CA PRO A 51 0.12 -6.76 -10.16
C PRO A 51 1.02 -7.32 -9.05
N GLY A 52 2.34 -7.34 -9.25
CA GLY A 52 3.30 -7.76 -8.21
C GLY A 52 3.30 -6.84 -6.99
N VAL A 53 3.15 -5.53 -7.18
CA VAL A 53 3.07 -4.56 -6.07
C VAL A 53 1.74 -4.70 -5.35
N VAL A 54 0.63 -4.86 -6.08
CA VAL A 54 -0.68 -5.14 -5.47
C VAL A 54 -0.63 -6.40 -4.60
N ARG A 55 0.09 -7.44 -5.05
CA ARG A 55 0.27 -8.67 -4.28
C ARG A 55 1.03 -8.41 -2.97
N LYS A 56 2.11 -7.61 -3.02
CA LYS A 56 2.84 -7.17 -1.82
C LYS A 56 1.99 -6.31 -0.88
N VAL A 57 1.10 -5.47 -1.43
CA VAL A 57 0.15 -4.69 -0.63
C VAL A 57 -0.78 -5.62 0.13
N ASN A 58 -1.45 -6.56 -0.55
CA ASN A 58 -2.33 -7.52 0.11
C ASN A 58 -1.61 -8.35 1.17
N ASP A 59 -0.37 -8.75 0.90
CA ASP A 59 0.48 -9.46 1.86
C ASP A 59 0.73 -8.58 3.11
N ALA A 60 1.17 -7.33 2.92
CA ALA A 60 1.37 -6.38 4.01
C ALA A 60 0.08 -6.07 4.81
N LEU A 61 -1.05 -5.95 4.12
CA LEU A 61 -2.36 -5.77 4.74
C LEU A 61 -2.76 -6.99 5.58
N THR A 62 -2.44 -8.20 5.11
CA THR A 62 -2.70 -9.45 5.83
C THR A 62 -1.77 -9.57 7.04
N SER A 63 -0.47 -9.37 6.87
CA SER A 63 0.53 -9.47 7.94
C SER A 63 0.28 -8.48 9.07
N CYS A 64 -0.22 -7.26 8.81
CA CYS A 64 -0.55 -6.36 9.92
C CYS A 64 -1.92 -6.61 10.58
N LYS A 65 -2.72 -7.55 10.06
CA LYS A 65 -3.98 -8.00 10.69
C LYS A 65 -3.75 -9.11 11.71
N GLU A 66 -2.59 -9.76 11.69
CA GLU A 66 -2.23 -10.83 12.62
C GLU A 66 -1.49 -10.27 13.86
N LYS A 67 -2.23 -9.61 14.75
CA LYS A 67 -1.84 -9.44 16.17
C LYS A 67 -3.07 -9.40 17.06
#